data_AF-A0A6N3QKI0-F1
#
_entry.id   AF-A0A6N3QKI0-F1
#
_cell.length_a   1.000
_cell.length_b   1.000
_cell.length_c   1.000
_cell.angle_alpha   90.00
_cell.angle_beta   90.00
_cell.angle_gamma   90.00
#
_symmetry.space_group_name_H-M   'P 1'
#
loop_
_entity.id
_entity.type
_entity.pdbx_description
1 polymer ?
#
loop_
_entity_poly.entity_id
_entity_poly.type
_entity_poly.pdbx_seq_one_letter_code
_entity_poly.pdbx_strand_id
1 'polypeptide(L)' 'MQKNIRCNCDGLQLALMVQHEFWSTYDPEDRTTAPSKKQVVDFLVSRGASRNLAVSIDKVVRPASMKIGGRPKKWR' A
#
# COMPACT_ATOMS: atom_id res chain seq x y z
N MET A 1 -12.63 29.01 -6.92
CA MET A 1 -12.76 27.78 -7.74
C MET A 1 -12.46 26.58 -6.86
N GLN A 2 -13.49 25.96 -6.27
CA GLN A 2 -13.33 24.67 -5.60
C GLN A 2 -13.12 23.61 -6.70
N LYS A 3 -11.94 23.01 -6.75
CA LYS A 3 -11.68 21.87 -7.63
C LYS A 3 -12.56 20.72 -7.14
N ASN A 4 -13.66 20.49 -7.84
CA ASN A 4 -14.45 19.27 -7.73
C ASN A 4 -13.56 18.09 -8.14
N ILE A 5 -12.76 17.58 -7.20
CA ILE A 5 -12.07 16.31 -7.37
C ILE A 5 -13.15 15.26 -7.24
N ARG A 6 -13.78 14.92 -8.37
CA ARG A 6 -14.53 13.67 -8.49
C ARG A 6 -13.53 12.57 -8.14
N CYS A 7 -13.61 12.05 -6.92
CA CYS A 7 -12.75 11.00 -6.40
C CYS A 7 -13.09 9.66 -7.07
N ASN A 8 -12.81 9.56 -8.37
CA ASN A 8 -12.50 8.30 -9.03
C ASN A 8 -11.00 8.06 -8.79
N CYS A 9 -10.61 7.80 -7.53
CA CYS A 9 -9.24 7.40 -7.25
C CYS A 9 -9.09 5.96 -7.76
N ASP A 10 -8.76 5.82 -9.04
CA ASP A 10 -8.42 4.53 -9.64
C ASP A 10 -7.36 3.87 -8.75
N GLY A 11 -7.60 2.65 -8.29
CA GLY A 11 -6.71 1.97 -7.34
C GLY A 11 -5.25 1.90 -7.81
N LEU A 12 -5.04 1.96 -9.13
CA LEU A 12 -3.73 2.08 -9.79
C LEU A 12 -3.02 3.41 -9.46
N GLN A 13 -3.71 4.54 -9.50
CA GLN A 13 -3.11 5.85 -9.17
C GLN A 13 -2.66 5.87 -7.72
N LEU A 14 -3.51 5.39 -6.81
CA LEU A 14 -3.17 5.27 -5.39
C LEU A 14 -1.98 4.34 -5.14
N ALA A 15 -1.87 3.25 -5.89
CA ALA A 15 -0.72 2.35 -5.82
C ALA A 15 0.58 3.02 -6.28
N LEU A 16 0.55 3.76 -7.41
CA LEU A 16 1.71 4.51 -7.91
C LEU A 16 2.15 5.60 -6.93
N MET A 17 1.20 6.30 -6.29
CA MET A 17 1.51 7.29 -5.26
C MET A 17 2.23 6.66 -4.06
N VAL A 18 1.73 5.53 -3.56
CA VAL A 18 2.39 4.81 -2.44
C VAL A 18 3.76 4.29 -2.85
N GLN A 19 3.89 3.80 -4.08
CA GLN A 19 5.18 3.35 -4.61
C GLN A 19 6.20 4.49 -4.62
N HIS A 20 5.83 5.67 -5.10
CA HIS A 20 6.71 6.83 -5.12
C HIS A 20 7.03 7.36 -3.71
N GLU A 21 6.04 7.44 -2.83
CA GLU A 21 6.21 8.06 -1.50
C GLU A 21 7.01 7.17 -0.54
N PHE A 22 6.78 5.85 -0.58
CA PHE A 22 7.34 4.94 0.43
C PHE A 22 8.34 3.93 -0.12
N TRP A 23 8.19 3.51 -1.39
CA TRP A 23 8.99 2.42 -1.95
C TRP A 23 10.07 2.90 -2.92
N SER A 24 10.17 4.22 -3.17
CA SER A 24 11.22 4.81 -4.01
C SER A 24 12.61 4.71 -3.38
N THR A 25 12.67 4.73 -2.04
CA THR A 25 13.91 4.63 -1.24
C THR A 25 14.05 3.29 -0.53
N TYR A 26 13.23 2.30 -0.87
CA TYR A 26 13.28 0.99 -0.23
C TYR A 26 14.54 0.24 -0.65
N ASP A 27 15.34 -0.16 0.34
CA ASP A 27 16.49 -1.04 0.16
C ASP A 27 16.09 -2.50 0.49
N PRO A 28 16.23 -3.45 -0.45
CA PRO A 28 15.94 -4.86 -0.19
C PRO A 28 16.82 -5.49 0.89
N GLU A 29 18.04 -4.97 1.10
CA GLU A 29 18.99 -5.48 2.10
C GLU A 29 18.74 -4.87 3.49
N ASP A 30 18.18 -3.66 3.55
CA ASP A 30 17.78 -3.00 4.80
C ASP A 30 16.25 -2.92 4.96
N ARG A 31 15.71 -3.90 5.67
CA ARG A 31 14.27 -4.01 5.97
C ARG A 31 13.70 -2.86 6.79
N THR A 32 14.53 -2.06 7.47
CA THR A 32 14.06 -0.91 8.26
C THR A 32 13.62 0.27 7.40
N THR A 33 14.06 0.30 6.13
CA THR A 33 13.63 1.29 5.13
C THR A 33 12.20 1.07 4.64
N ALA A 34 11.62 -0.11 4.91
CA ALA A 34 10.28 -0.44 4.47
C ALA A 34 9.19 0.23 5.32
N PRO A 35 8.13 0.79 4.71
CA PRO A 35 7.03 1.39 5.46
C PRO A 35 6.21 0.34 6.22
N SER A 36 5.73 0.73 7.40
CA SER A 36 4.76 -0.09 8.14
C SER A 36 3.40 -0.12 7.43
N LYS A 37 2.65 -1.20 7.63
CA LYS A 37 1.29 -1.34 7.07
C LYS A 37 0.38 -0.20 7.52
N LYS A 38 0.51 0.23 8.78
CA LYS A 38 -0.31 1.31 9.34
C LYS A 38 -0.03 2.63 8.62
N GLN A 39 1.24 2.98 8.39
CA GLN A 39 1.61 4.21 7.67
C GLN A 39 1.02 4.24 6.25
N VAL A 40 1.12 3.15 5.50
CA VAL A 40 0.58 3.09 4.13
C VAL A 40 -0.95 3.20 4.13
N VAL A 41 -1.62 2.50 5.04
CA VAL A 41 -3.10 2.52 5.13
C VAL A 41 -3.60 3.89 5.58
N ASP A 42 -2.99 4.51 6.59
CA ASP A 42 -3.39 5.82 7.08
C ASP A 42 -3.16 6.90 6.00
N PHE A 43 -2.05 6.82 5.25
CA PHE A 43 -1.79 7.69 4.10
C PHE A 43 -2.89 7.58 3.04
N LEU A 44 -3.24 6.36 2.62
CA LEU A 44 -4.27 6.14 1.60
C LEU A 44 -5.66 6.58 2.06
N VAL A 45 -6.01 6.33 3.32
CA VAL A 45 -7.28 6.78 3.91
C VAL A 45 -7.34 8.31 3.98
N SER A 46 -6.24 8.98 4.32
CA SER A 46 -6.17 10.45 4.32
C SER A 46 -6.39 11.06 2.93
N ARG A 47 -6.11 10.30 1.86
CA ARG A 47 -6.35 10.67 0.46
C ARG A 47 -7.75 10.31 -0.05
N GLY A 48 -8.63 9.81 0.82
CA GLY A 48 -10.02 9.47 0.48
C GLY A 48 -10.26 8.02 0.07
N ALA A 49 -9.26 7.14 0.15
CA ALA A 49 -9.47 5.71 -0.11
C ALA A 49 -10.24 5.05 1.04
N SER A 50 -11.11 4.08 0.72
CA SER A 50 -11.71 3.24 1.76
C SER A 50 -10.63 2.39 2.43
N ARG A 51 -10.82 2.05 3.70
CA ARG A 51 -9.86 1.20 4.44
C ARG A 51 -9.62 -0.15 3.75
N ASN A 52 -10.66 -0.75 3.16
CA ASN A 52 -10.54 -2.02 2.44
C ASN A 52 -9.70 -1.86 1.16
N LEU A 53 -9.90 -0.78 0.40
CA LEU A 53 -9.10 -0.48 -0.77
C LEU A 53 -7.64 -0.22 -0.38
N ALA A 54 -7.40 0.57 0.67
CA ALA A 54 -6.07 0.87 1.17
C ALA A 54 -5.28 -0.40 1.57
N VAL A 55 -5.94 -1.32 2.28
CA VAL A 55 -5.34 -2.61 2.65
C VAL A 55 -5.03 -3.47 1.42
N SER A 56 -5.89 -3.46 0.40
CA SER A 56 -5.64 -4.19 -0.85
C SER A 56 -4.45 -3.61 -1.62
N ILE A 57 -4.34 -2.28 -1.69
CA ILE A 57 -3.22 -1.60 -2.34
C ILE A 57 -1.91 -1.91 -1.63
N ASP A 58 -1.86 -1.82 -0.29
CA ASP A 58 -0.68 -2.18 0.52
C ASP A 58 -0.17 -3.61 0.21
N LYS A 59 -1.08 -4.57 0.01
CA LYS A 59 -0.73 -5.95 -0.37
C LYS A 59 -0.15 -6.07 -1.79
N VAL A 60 -0.58 -5.21 -2.71
CA VAL A 60 -0.12 -5.22 -4.11
C VAL A 60 1.27 -4.62 -4.20
N VAL A 61 1.48 -3.43 -3.62
CA VAL A 61 2.75 -2.68 -3.73
C VAL A 61 3.90 -3.28 -2.93
N ARG A 62 3.61 -4.06 -1.87
CA ARG A 62 4.65 -4.69 -1.06
C ARG A 62 5.46 -5.71 -1.88
N PRO A 63 6.79 -5.75 -1.76
CA PRO A 63 7.62 -6.77 -2.37
C PRO A 63 7.31 -8.15 -1.82
N ALA A 64 7.45 -9.19 -2.65
CA ALA A 64 7.06 -10.57 -2.32
C ALA A 64 7.77 -11.11 -1.06
N SER A 65 9.02 -10.71 -0.85
CA SER A 65 9.84 -11.05 0.33
C SER A 65 9.24 -10.55 1.66
N MET A 66 8.39 -9.51 1.61
CA MET A 66 7.76 -8.90 2.80
C MET A 66 6.27 -9.22 2.92
N LYS A 67 5.69 -9.97 1.98
CA LYS A 67 4.29 -10.39 2.09
C LYS A 67 4.20 -11.44 3.20
N ILE A 68 3.41 -11.14 4.22
CA ILE A 68 3.09 -12.12 5.28
C ILE A 68 2.42 -13.31 4.58
N GLY A 69 3.06 -14.48 4.67
CA GLY A 69 2.60 -15.72 4.05
C GLY A 69 1.17 -16.05 4.45
N GLY A 70 0.43 -16.65 3.50
CA GLY A 70 -0.93 -17.11 3.72
C GLY A 70 -1.02 -18.22 4.79
N ARG A 71 -2.24 -18.69 5.04
CA ARG A 71 -2.51 -19.78 6.00
C ARG A 71 -1.59 -20.97 5.67
N PRO A 72 -0.74 -21.44 6.60
CA PRO A 72 0.10 -22.59 6.35
C PRO A 72 -0.77 -23.76 5.93
N LYS A 73 -0.43 -24.37 4.79
CA LYS A 73 -1.11 -25.57 4.29
C LYS A 73 -0.89 -26.67 5.33
N LYS A 74 -1.91 -26.93 6.16
CA LYS A 74 -1.91 -28.13 7.00
C LYS A 74 -1.94 -29.32 6.04
N TRP A 75 -0.81 -29.99 5.88
CA TRP A 75 -0.79 -31.32 5.31
C TRP A 75 -1.55 -32.22 6.30
N ARG A 76 -2.58 -32.92 5.80
CA ARG A 76 -3.32 -33.95 6.52
C ARG A 76 -3.07 -35.27 5.79
#